data_AF-A0A673AXZ4-F1
#
_entry.id   AF-A0A673AXZ4-F1
#
_cell.length_a   1.000
_cell.length_b   1.000
_cell.length_c   1.000
_cell.angle_alpha   90.00
_cell.angle_beta   90.00
_cell.angle_gamma   90.00
#
_symmetry.space_group_name_H-M   'P 1'
#
loop_
_entity.id
_entity.type
_entity.pdbx_description
1 polymer ?
#
loop_
_entity_poly.entity_id
_entity_poly.type
_entity_poly.pdbx_seq_one_letter_code
_entity_poly.pdbx_strand_id
1 'polypeptide(L)'
;GKMSRTEEVNKMTENVYKVQLYILFPFQLHDNLINMWCFCVYFCQQGILDQFNPSLKNFVTMGKHYEKALTGVTVAAKGYFDALVKLGELASDSQGSKELGDTLFQMAEVHRQIQVQLEDVLKLFHSELLAQLEQKLELDIKYLTVSLNISHKENL
;
A
#
# COMPACT_ATOMS: atom_id res chain seq x y z
N GLY A 1 10.79 29.85 -12.75
CA GLY A 1 11.12 28.71 -11.87
C GLY A 1 10.64 27.44 -12.55
N LYS A 2 11.45 26.38 -12.56
CA LYS A 2 10.99 25.06 -13.04
C LYS A 2 10.00 24.51 -12.02
N MET A 3 8.76 24.24 -12.45
CA MET A 3 7.75 23.57 -11.62
C MET A 3 8.25 22.17 -11.24
N SER A 4 7.93 21.76 -10.02
CA SER A 4 8.23 20.40 -9.53
C SER A 4 7.29 19.39 -10.21
N ARG A 5 7.77 18.16 -10.43
CA ARG A 5 7.01 17.06 -11.05
C ARG A 5 5.69 16.79 -10.29
N THR A 6 5.64 17.08 -9.00
CA THR A 6 4.43 16.96 -8.15
C THR A 6 3.39 18.05 -8.42
N GLU A 7 3.82 19.26 -8.78
CA GLU A 7 2.92 20.36 -9.14
C GLU A 7 2.27 20.12 -10.51
N GLU A 8 3.00 19.52 -11.45
CA GLU A 8 2.46 19.13 -12.75
C GLU A 8 1.35 18.08 -12.62
N VAL A 9 1.54 17.08 -11.74
CA VAL A 9 0.51 16.07 -11.46
C VAL A 9 -0.71 16.71 -10.82
N ASN A 10 -0.54 17.58 -9.82
CA ASN A 10 -1.67 18.29 -9.20
C ASN A 10 -2.42 19.18 -10.21
N LYS A 11 -1.71 19.86 -11.10
CA LYS A 11 -2.33 20.67 -12.16
C LYS A 11 -3.05 19.82 -13.21
N MET A 12 -2.49 18.68 -13.59
CA MET A 12 -3.17 17.73 -14.49
C MET A 12 -4.43 17.18 -13.87
N THR A 13 -4.38 16.78 -12.59
CA THR A 13 -5.52 16.30 -11.83
C THR A 13 -6.59 17.38 -11.69
N GLU A 14 -6.22 18.61 -11.33
CA GLU A 14 -7.14 19.76 -11.25
C GLU A 14 -7.77 20.09 -12.61
N ASN A 15 -7.02 19.96 -13.71
CA ASN A 15 -7.53 20.18 -15.06
C ASN A 15 -8.48 19.07 -15.50
N VAL A 16 -8.25 17.80 -15.12
CA VAL A 16 -9.21 16.71 -15.37
C VAL A 16 -10.52 16.99 -14.63
N TYR A 17 -10.46 17.45 -13.38
CA TYR A 17 -11.66 17.81 -12.62
C TYR A 17 -12.35 19.06 -13.16
N LYS A 18 -11.60 20.07 -13.63
CA LYS A 18 -12.18 21.24 -14.30
C LYS A 18 -12.82 20.87 -15.62
N VAL A 19 -12.21 20.01 -16.43
CA VAL A 19 -12.82 19.53 -17.68
C VAL A 19 -14.09 18.73 -17.39
N GLN A 20 -14.10 17.91 -16.34
CA GLN A 20 -15.31 17.23 -15.86
C GLN A 20 -16.40 18.22 -15.42
N LEU A 21 -16.00 19.31 -14.76
CA LEU A 21 -16.89 20.37 -14.27
C LEU A 21 -17.42 21.27 -15.40
N TYR A 22 -16.62 21.56 -16.44
CA TYR A 22 -17.04 22.35 -17.60
C TYR A 22 -17.91 21.57 -18.60
N ILE A 23 -17.84 20.24 -18.58
CA ILE A 23 -18.83 19.38 -19.25
C ILE A 23 -20.15 19.36 -18.44
N LEU A 24 -20.11 19.75 -17.17
CA LEU A 24 -21.24 19.80 -16.24
C LEU A 24 -21.76 21.26 -16.09
N PHE A 25 -22.57 21.69 -17.06
CA PHE A 25 -23.51 22.85 -17.09
C PHE A 25 -23.08 24.20 -17.76
N PRO A 26 -23.98 24.90 -18.51
CA PRO A 26 -25.35 24.54 -18.95
C PRO A 26 -25.58 24.69 -20.47
N PHE A 27 -26.24 23.70 -21.10
CA PHE A 27 -27.07 23.92 -22.29
C PHE A 27 -28.44 23.31 -22.01
N GLN A 28 -29.44 24.16 -21.79
CA GLN A 28 -30.83 23.78 -21.59
C GLN A 28 -31.36 23.03 -22.81
N LEU A 29 -31.48 21.70 -22.71
CA LEU A 29 -32.46 20.83 -23.38
C LEU A 29 -32.02 19.35 -23.20
N HIS A 30 -32.51 18.68 -22.15
CA HIS A 30 -33.01 17.28 -22.08
C HIS A 30 -33.01 16.78 -20.61
N ASP A 31 -33.95 17.28 -19.80
CA ASP A 31 -33.88 17.24 -18.33
C ASP A 31 -33.84 15.84 -17.68
N ASN A 32 -34.41 14.80 -18.30
CA ASN A 32 -34.43 13.47 -17.68
C ASN A 32 -33.08 12.73 -17.78
N LEU A 33 -32.31 12.93 -18.85
CA LEU A 33 -31.05 12.22 -19.06
C LEU A 33 -29.93 12.79 -18.16
N ILE A 34 -29.90 14.11 -17.98
CA ILE A 34 -28.91 14.78 -17.13
C ILE A 34 -29.15 14.45 -15.65
N ASN A 35 -30.41 14.50 -15.20
CA ASN A 35 -30.77 14.09 -13.83
C ASN A 35 -30.46 12.61 -13.57
N MET A 36 -30.76 11.73 -14.53
CA MET A 36 -30.41 10.31 -14.44
C MET A 36 -28.89 10.10 -14.38
N TRP A 37 -28.12 10.88 -15.13
CA TRP A 37 -26.65 10.81 -15.10
C TRP A 37 -26.08 11.30 -13.76
N CYS A 38 -26.55 12.43 -13.23
CA CYS A 38 -26.18 12.92 -11.90
C CYS A 38 -26.52 11.92 -10.80
N PHE A 39 -27.73 11.33 -10.84
CA PHE A 39 -28.14 10.30 -9.89
C PHE A 39 -27.23 9.07 -9.93
N CYS A 40 -26.86 8.62 -11.13
CA CYS A 40 -25.96 7.47 -11.31
C CYS A 40 -24.54 7.76 -10.76
N VAL A 41 -24.02 8.97 -11.01
CA VAL A 41 -22.72 9.41 -10.47
C VAL A 41 -22.74 9.50 -8.95
N TYR A 42 -23.79 10.10 -8.36
CA TYR A 42 -23.94 10.19 -6.92
C TYR A 42 -24.01 8.80 -6.25
N PHE A 43 -24.82 7.90 -6.79
CA PHE A 43 -24.94 6.54 -6.26
C PHE A 43 -23.62 5.76 -6.37
N CYS A 44 -22.87 5.94 -7.46
CA CYS A 44 -21.54 5.34 -7.63
C CYS A 44 -20.55 5.86 -6.58
N GLN A 45 -20.51 7.18 -6.35
CA GLN A 45 -19.64 7.79 -5.33
C GLN A 45 -19.98 7.33 -3.91
N GLN A 46 -21.28 7.21 -3.59
CA GLN A 46 -21.74 6.62 -2.32
C GLN A 46 -21.28 5.17 -2.17
N GLY A 47 -21.43 4.34 -3.22
CA GLY A 47 -20.96 2.96 -3.18
C GLY A 47 -19.47 2.81 -2.90
N ILE A 48 -18.64 3.70 -3.45
CA ILE A 48 -17.19 3.72 -3.18
C ILE A 48 -16.91 4.07 -1.72
N LEU A 49 -17.56 5.10 -1.18
CA LEU A 49 -17.35 5.55 0.20
C LEU A 49 -17.89 4.57 1.25
N ASP A 50 -19.05 3.97 0.99
CA ASP A 50 -19.74 3.14 1.98
C ASP A 50 -19.28 1.67 1.96
N GLN A 51 -18.78 1.18 0.82
CA GLN A 51 -18.41 -0.23 0.67
C GLN A 51 -16.93 -0.43 0.34
N PHE A 52 -16.43 0.23 -0.71
CA PHE A 52 -15.07 -0.02 -1.19
C PHE A 52 -14.02 0.52 -0.21
N ASN A 53 -14.13 1.78 0.21
CA ASN A 53 -13.16 2.43 1.10
C ASN A 53 -13.04 1.75 2.48
N PRO A 54 -14.14 1.37 3.16
CA PRO A 54 -14.08 0.57 4.39
C PRO A 54 -13.46 -0.82 4.17
N SER A 55 -13.79 -1.49 3.06
CA SER A 55 -13.18 -2.79 2.71
C SER A 55 -11.68 -2.66 2.46
N LEU A 56 -11.26 -1.59 1.77
CA LEU A 56 -9.85 -1.30 1.50
C LEU A 56 -9.09 -0.97 2.79
N LYS A 57 -9.70 -0.23 3.71
CA LYS A 57 -9.15 0.04 5.04
C LYS A 57 -8.90 -1.25 5.83
N ASN A 58 -9.86 -2.17 5.79
CA ASN A 58 -9.71 -3.49 6.40
C ASN A 58 -8.58 -4.28 5.73
N PHE A 59 -8.50 -4.26 4.41
CA PHE A 59 -7.42 -4.90 3.66
C PHE A 59 -6.03 -4.35 4.05
N VAL A 60 -5.86 -3.02 4.14
CA VAL A 60 -4.62 -2.39 4.63
C VAL A 60 -4.28 -2.86 6.04
N THR A 61 -5.28 -2.96 6.92
CA THR A 61 -5.09 -3.46 8.30
C THR A 61 -4.61 -4.91 8.31
N MET A 62 -5.21 -5.77 7.48
CA MET A 62 -4.76 -7.16 7.32
C MET A 62 -3.32 -7.22 6.77
N GLY A 63 -2.97 -6.33 5.83
CA GLY A 63 -1.61 -6.18 5.33
C GLY A 63 -0.60 -5.83 6.42
N LYS A 64 -0.94 -4.88 7.31
CA LYS A 64 -0.09 -4.51 8.47
C LYS A 64 0.08 -5.68 9.45
N HIS A 65 -0.96 -6.49 9.68
CA HIS A 65 -0.85 -7.70 10.49
C HIS A 65 0.05 -8.76 9.84
N TYR A 66 -0.04 -8.92 8.52
CA TYR A 66 0.82 -9.82 7.76
C TYR A 66 2.30 -9.41 7.83
N GLU A 67 2.60 -8.12 7.63
CA GLU A 67 3.94 -7.55 7.80
C GLU A 67 4.51 -7.83 9.20
N LYS A 68 3.69 -7.60 10.24
CA LYS A 68 4.08 -7.84 11.63
C LYS A 68 4.37 -9.32 11.89
N ALA A 69 3.57 -10.23 11.33
CA ALA A 69 3.79 -11.67 11.47
C ALA A 69 5.13 -12.09 10.83
N LEU A 70 5.42 -11.60 9.62
CA LEU A 70 6.69 -11.86 8.94
C LEU A 70 7.89 -11.29 9.73
N THR A 71 7.74 -10.10 10.32
CA THR A 71 8.76 -9.54 11.23
C THR A 71 8.94 -10.38 12.50
N GLY A 72 7.89 -11.04 12.99
CA GLY A 72 8.01 -11.99 14.10
C GLY A 72 8.83 -13.22 13.70
N VAL A 73 8.63 -13.73 12.47
CA VAL A 73 9.38 -14.87 11.92
C VAL A 73 10.87 -14.53 11.78
N THR A 74 11.22 -13.33 11.32
CA THR A 74 12.63 -12.92 11.19
C THR A 74 13.34 -12.88 12.54
N VAL A 75 12.68 -12.38 13.58
CA VAL A 75 13.22 -12.37 14.94
C VAL A 75 13.45 -13.79 15.47
N ALA A 76 12.51 -14.70 15.26
CA ALA A 76 12.67 -16.10 15.64
C ALA A 76 13.80 -16.78 14.85
N ALA A 77 13.89 -16.53 13.55
CA ALA A 77 14.93 -17.05 12.68
C ALA A 77 16.33 -16.58 13.09
N LYS A 78 16.46 -15.34 13.59
CA LYS A 78 17.71 -14.83 14.14
C LYS A 78 18.24 -15.69 15.29
N GLY A 79 17.37 -16.10 16.22
CA GLY A 79 17.78 -16.98 17.33
C GLY A 79 18.28 -18.35 16.86
N TYR A 80 17.64 -18.93 15.84
CA TYR A 80 18.12 -20.16 15.20
C TYR A 80 19.49 -19.96 14.53
N PHE A 81 19.66 -18.86 13.81
CA PHE A 81 20.92 -18.52 13.14
C PHE A 81 22.07 -18.27 14.13
N ASP A 82 21.82 -17.54 15.22
CA ASP A 82 22.82 -17.26 16.25
C ASP A 82 23.32 -18.58 16.90
N ALA A 83 22.41 -19.53 17.14
CA ALA A 83 22.76 -20.86 17.62
C ALA A 83 23.55 -21.67 16.58
N LEU A 84 23.16 -21.59 15.30
CA LEU A 84 23.83 -22.27 14.19
C LEU A 84 25.28 -21.80 14.02
N VAL A 85 25.52 -20.48 14.06
CA VAL A 85 26.87 -19.89 13.96
C VAL A 85 27.73 -20.37 15.13
N LYS A 86 27.21 -20.32 16.35
CA LYS A 86 27.94 -20.79 17.55
C LYS A 86 28.31 -22.27 17.47
N LEU A 87 27.43 -23.11 16.92
CA LEU A 87 27.73 -24.52 16.67
C LEU A 87 28.81 -24.69 15.59
N GLY A 88 28.76 -23.87 14.53
CA GLY A 88 29.78 -23.83 13.49
C GLY A 88 31.17 -23.50 14.03
N GLU A 89 31.26 -22.50 14.91
CA GLU A 89 32.50 -22.11 15.60
C GLU A 89 33.08 -23.27 16.42
N LEU A 90 32.26 -23.91 17.27
CA LEU A 90 32.69 -25.06 18.08
C LEU A 90 33.17 -26.24 17.24
N ALA A 91 32.51 -26.52 16.11
CA ALA A 91 32.90 -27.60 15.21
C ALA A 91 34.17 -27.27 14.41
N SER A 92 34.38 -26.00 14.05
CA SER A 92 35.57 -25.55 13.33
C SER A 92 36.83 -25.55 14.20
N ASP A 93 36.68 -25.27 15.51
CA ASP A 93 37.76 -25.34 16.49
C ASP A 93 38.14 -26.79 16.89
N SER A 94 37.32 -27.77 16.50
CA SER A 94 37.54 -29.18 16.78
C SER A 94 38.54 -29.80 15.79
N GLN A 95 39.48 -30.61 16.30
CA GLN A 95 40.44 -31.35 15.46
C GLN A 95 39.80 -32.41 14.56
N GLY A 96 38.56 -32.85 14.83
CA GLY A 96 37.90 -33.95 14.13
C GLY A 96 36.60 -33.57 13.42
N SER A 97 36.13 -32.33 13.50
CA SER A 97 34.80 -31.91 13.01
C SER A 97 34.84 -30.67 12.12
N LYS A 98 36.01 -30.33 11.59
CA LYS A 98 36.22 -29.09 10.84
C LYS A 98 35.32 -28.96 9.60
N GLU A 99 35.17 -30.04 8.83
CA GLU A 99 34.27 -30.10 7.66
C GLU A 99 32.79 -29.90 8.05
N LEU A 100 32.40 -30.35 9.25
CA LEU A 100 31.06 -30.11 9.78
C LEU A 100 30.88 -28.63 10.11
N GLY A 101 31.90 -27.97 10.67
CA GLY A 101 31.92 -26.52 10.88
C GLY A 101 31.71 -25.76 9.57
N ASP A 102 32.42 -26.15 8.50
CA ASP A 102 32.26 -25.53 7.17
C ASP A 102 30.84 -25.72 6.62
N THR A 103 30.23 -26.89 6.82
CA THR A 103 28.84 -27.15 6.43
C THR A 103 27.85 -26.26 7.20
N LEU A 104 28.06 -26.09 8.51
CA LEU A 104 27.22 -25.23 9.35
C LEU A 104 27.34 -23.75 8.93
N PHE A 105 28.54 -23.30 8.57
CA PHE A 105 28.73 -21.95 8.04
C PHE A 105 28.09 -21.75 6.67
N GLN A 106 28.10 -22.76 5.78
CA GLN A 106 27.35 -22.68 4.52
C GLN A 106 25.85 -22.57 4.77
N MET A 107 25.30 -23.36 5.71
CA MET A 107 23.90 -23.24 6.12
C MET A 107 23.58 -21.85 6.68
N ALA A 108 24.48 -21.31 7.50
CA ALA A 108 24.36 -19.96 8.03
C ALA A 108 24.31 -18.94 6.88
N GLU A 109 25.26 -18.97 5.94
CA GLU A 109 25.28 -18.01 4.83
C GLU A 109 24.01 -18.06 3.97
N VAL A 110 23.48 -19.26 3.69
CA VAL A 110 22.19 -19.41 2.99
C VAL A 110 21.06 -18.76 3.79
N HIS A 111 21.00 -18.98 5.10
CA HIS A 111 20.02 -18.33 5.97
C HIS A 111 20.15 -16.81 5.98
N ARG A 112 21.38 -16.28 6.00
CA ARG A 112 21.65 -14.83 5.95
C ARG A 112 21.11 -14.23 4.65
N GLN A 113 21.29 -14.90 3.52
CA GLN A 113 20.79 -14.43 2.23
C GLN A 113 19.26 -14.41 2.18
N ILE A 114 18.60 -15.46 2.67
CA ILE A 114 17.14 -15.51 2.80
C ILE A 114 16.63 -14.36 3.67
N GLN A 115 17.29 -14.11 4.80
CA GLN A 115 16.92 -13.06 5.74
C GLN A 115 17.01 -11.66 5.11
N VAL A 116 18.10 -11.35 4.41
CA VAL A 116 18.28 -10.07 3.70
C VAL A 116 17.20 -9.89 2.64
N GLN A 117 16.94 -10.91 1.82
CA GLN A 117 15.91 -10.84 0.78
C GLN A 117 14.51 -10.61 1.38
N LEU A 118 14.18 -11.30 2.48
CA LEU A 118 12.90 -11.13 3.15
C LEU A 118 12.74 -9.72 3.71
N GLU A 119 13.78 -9.16 4.34
CA GLU A 119 13.76 -7.79 4.87
C GLU A 119 13.56 -6.75 3.77
N ASP A 120 14.22 -6.90 2.63
CA ASP A 120 14.07 -5.96 1.51
C ASP A 120 12.67 -6.04 0.89
N VAL A 121 12.13 -7.25 0.72
CA VAL A 121 10.75 -7.46 0.27
C VAL A 121 9.74 -6.86 1.24
N LEU A 122 9.96 -7.01 2.55
CA LEU A 122 9.11 -6.41 3.59
C LEU A 122 9.12 -4.88 3.53
N LYS A 123 10.28 -4.26 3.35
CA LYS A 123 10.40 -2.80 3.18
C LYS A 123 9.62 -2.30 1.97
N LEU A 124 9.68 -3.01 0.84
CA LEU A 124 8.92 -2.65 -0.36
C LEU A 124 7.42 -2.85 -0.15
N PHE A 125 7.02 -3.96 0.46
CA PHE A 125 5.62 -4.22 0.80
C PHE A 125 5.03 -3.11 1.67
N HIS A 126 5.77 -2.66 2.69
CA HIS A 126 5.35 -1.55 3.53
C HIS A 126 5.30 -0.22 2.78
N SER A 127 6.43 0.19 2.19
CA SER A 127 6.60 1.55 1.67
C SER A 127 5.92 1.78 0.32
N GLU A 128 5.92 0.78 -0.57
CA GLU A 128 5.37 0.93 -1.91
C GLU A 128 3.92 0.47 -2.03
N LEU A 129 3.48 -0.49 -1.20
CA LEU A 129 2.12 -1.00 -1.28
C LEU A 129 1.24 -0.47 -0.15
N LEU A 130 1.56 -0.76 1.11
CA LEU A 130 0.68 -0.38 2.23
C LEU A 130 0.58 1.13 2.40
N ALA A 131 1.72 1.84 2.43
CA ALA A 131 1.73 3.28 2.63
C ALA A 131 1.07 4.04 1.46
N GLN A 132 1.34 3.62 0.21
CA GLN A 132 0.69 4.22 -0.95
C GLN A 132 -0.82 3.98 -0.97
N LEU A 133 -1.27 2.79 -0.58
CA LEU A 133 -2.68 2.44 -0.54
C LEU A 133 -3.42 3.24 0.55
N GLU A 134 -2.81 3.39 1.72
CA GLU A 134 -3.34 4.20 2.82
C GLU A 134 -3.44 5.67 2.44
N GLN A 135 -2.39 6.24 1.83
CA GLN A 135 -2.41 7.63 1.35
C GLN A 135 -3.51 7.86 0.30
N LYS A 136 -3.64 6.96 -0.67
CA LYS A 136 -4.68 7.06 -1.71
C LYS A 136 -6.09 6.96 -1.10
N LEU A 137 -6.29 6.07 -0.14
CA LEU A 137 -7.55 5.92 0.57
C LEU A 137 -7.93 7.19 1.35
N GLU A 138 -6.98 7.81 2.06
CA GLU A 138 -7.24 9.07 2.77
C GLU A 138 -7.65 10.21 1.84
N LEU A 139 -6.97 10.33 0.70
CA LEU A 139 -7.31 11.32 -0.32
C LEU A 139 -8.68 11.04 -0.93
N ASP A 140 -8.97 9.78 -1.25
CA ASP A 140 -10.23 9.37 -1.86
C ASP A 140 -11.42 9.67 -0.92
N ILE A 141 -11.31 9.30 0.36
CA ILE A 141 -12.32 9.64 1.37
C ILE A 141 -12.52 11.16 1.43
N LYS A 142 -11.44 11.94 1.49
CA LYS A 142 -11.53 13.40 1.58
C LYS A 142 -12.22 14.01 0.37
N TYR A 143 -11.81 13.65 -0.85
CA TYR A 143 -12.32 14.25 -2.08
C TYR A 143 -13.74 13.80 -2.41
N LEU A 144 -14.06 12.51 -2.23
CA LEU A 144 -15.41 12.01 -2.47
C LEU A 144 -16.39 12.58 -1.44
N THR A 145 -16.00 12.71 -0.16
CA THR A 145 -16.88 13.32 0.86
C THR A 145 -17.20 14.77 0.51
N VAL A 146 -16.20 15.55 0.07
CA VAL A 146 -16.43 16.94 -0.37
C VAL A 146 -17.34 16.98 -1.59
N SER A 147 -17.09 16.12 -2.59
CA SER A 147 -17.86 16.08 -3.83
C SER A 147 -19.33 15.72 -3.58
N LEU A 148 -19.59 14.70 -2.76
CA LEU A 148 -20.95 14.30 -2.37
C LEU A 148 -21.69 15.41 -1.61
N ASN A 149 -21.01 16.11 -0.71
CA ASN A 149 -21.61 17.22 0.02
C ASN A 149 -21.98 18.40 -0.88
N ILE A 150 -21.17 18.67 -1.91
CA ILE A 150 -21.48 19.69 -2.92
C ILE A 150 -22.71 19.24 -3.74
N SER A 151 -22.70 18.02 -4.27
CA SER A 151 -23.82 17.49 -5.05
C SER A 151 -25.12 17.42 -4.25
N HIS A 152 -25.06 17.14 -2.95
CA HIS A 152 -26.27 17.15 -2.09
C HIS A 152 -26.83 18.57 -1.91
N LYS A 153 -25.96 19.58 -1.77
CA LYS A 153 -26.38 20.99 -1.65
C LYS A 153 -26.89 21.60 -2.94
N GLU A 154 -26.44 21.12 -4.10
CA GLU A 154 -26.88 21.61 -5.41
C GLU A 154 -28.18 20.94 -5.90
N ASN A 155 -28.60 19.83 -5.28
CA ASN A 155 -29.88 19.15 -5.54
C ASN A 155 -30.99 19.51 -4.51
N LEU A 156 -30.72 20.44 -3.60
CA LEU A 156 -31.66 21.07 -2.66
C LEU A 156 -31.93 22.52 -3.10
#